data_AF-A0A536BY60-F1
#
_entry.id   AF-A0A536BY60-F1
#
_cell.length_a   1.000
_cell.length_b   1.000
_cell.length_c   1.000
_cell.angle_alpha   90.00
_cell.angle_beta   90.00
_cell.angle_gamma   90.00
#
_symmetry.space_group_name_H-M   'P 1'
#
loop_
_entity.id
_entity.type
_entity.pdbx_description
1 polymer ?
#
loop_
_entity_poly.entity_id
_entity_poly.type
_entity_poly.pdbx_seq_one_letter_code
_entity_poly.pdbx_strand_id
1 'polypeptide(L)'
;SSAAGRGNQDAVLGPGGMTLQQEIGAVMMVGFTGPLTPALLEDWRQHQFGGLIVVPINQNGGDAPAIRQLIQSVRGVMLHPLMAATDQEGGTGQPEIATISRGMKALGFDINLLPVLDAQDVPAAIAAIHAAGMYAAAKHSADFRALIAARVEFVVVGHLTVPSIAVPKDVGYQGLVISDDLQMGALSPQDPPPAAAVRFLKNGGDMVIVSHDIVVADTTYAALHAAVLNGSYPRAQLDASVQKLLSLGLRYMP
;
A
#
# COMPACT_ATOMS: atom_id res chain seq x y z
N SER A 1 -26.68 6.87 27.14
CA SER A 1 -26.07 5.66 27.71
C SER A 1 -25.59 4.79 26.55
N SER A 2 -24.28 4.71 26.29
CA SER A 2 -23.70 3.76 25.32
C SER A 2 -22.20 3.46 25.55
N ALA A 3 -21.66 3.76 26.74
CA ALA A 3 -20.26 3.49 27.06
C ALA A 3 -19.97 2.01 27.41
N ALA A 4 -20.98 1.14 27.40
CA ALA A 4 -20.89 -0.23 27.95
C ALA A 4 -20.59 -1.33 26.92
N GLY A 5 -20.03 -1.00 25.75
CA GLY A 5 -19.78 -1.98 24.67
C GLY A 5 -18.38 -1.98 24.06
N ARG A 6 -17.45 -1.12 24.50
CA ARG A 6 -16.08 -1.12 23.98
C ARG A 6 -15.27 -2.22 24.68
N GLY A 7 -15.47 -3.46 24.26
CA GLY A 7 -14.55 -4.55 24.60
C GLY A 7 -13.11 -4.14 24.24
N ASN A 8 -12.13 -4.69 24.95
CA ASN A 8 -10.72 -4.43 24.69
C ASN A 8 -10.36 -4.90 23.27
N GLN A 9 -10.48 -4.01 22.27
CA GLN A 9 -10.29 -4.36 20.86
C GLN A 9 -8.88 -4.88 20.57
N ASP A 10 -7.89 -4.53 21.41
CA ASP A 10 -6.53 -5.06 21.34
C ASP A 10 -6.45 -6.56 21.68
N ALA A 11 -7.38 -7.09 22.48
CA ALA A 11 -7.41 -8.50 22.86
C ALA A 11 -8.10 -9.41 21.82
N VAL A 12 -8.77 -8.82 20.83
CA VAL A 12 -9.46 -9.55 19.77
C VAL A 12 -8.55 -9.63 18.55
N LEU A 13 -8.11 -10.85 18.23
CA LEU A 13 -7.39 -11.13 16.99
C LEU A 13 -8.36 -11.02 15.81
N GLY A 14 -7.90 -10.42 14.70
CA GLY A 14 -8.67 -10.39 13.47
C GLY A 14 -8.03 -11.29 12.39
N PRO A 15 -8.11 -10.91 11.10
CA PRO A 15 -7.68 -11.75 9.99
C PRO A 15 -6.26 -12.29 10.14
N GLY A 16 -6.05 -13.55 9.76
CA GLY A 16 -4.75 -14.20 9.87
C GLY A 16 -4.23 -14.38 11.31
N GLY A 17 -5.07 -14.13 12.33
CA GLY A 17 -4.67 -14.17 13.74
C GLY A 17 -3.86 -12.95 14.18
N MET A 18 -3.92 -11.85 13.42
CA MET A 18 -3.20 -10.61 13.72
C MET A 18 -3.77 -9.90 14.96
N THR A 19 -2.89 -9.28 15.74
CA THR A 19 -3.31 -8.29 16.75
C THR A 19 -3.77 -7.01 16.07
N LEU A 20 -4.53 -6.17 16.80
CA LEU A 20 -4.95 -4.88 16.26
C LEU A 20 -3.75 -4.04 15.78
N GLN A 21 -2.65 -4.04 16.53
CA GLN A 21 -1.43 -3.32 16.16
C GLN A 21 -0.87 -3.76 14.80
N GLN A 22 -0.80 -5.08 14.58
CA GLN A 22 -0.34 -5.66 13.31
C GLN A 22 -1.27 -5.31 12.15
N GLU A 23 -2.58 -5.30 12.38
CA GLU A 23 -3.55 -4.91 11.35
C GLU A 23 -3.43 -3.44 10.96
N ILE A 24 -3.19 -2.54 11.93
CA ILE A 24 -2.94 -1.12 11.65
C ILE A 24 -1.71 -0.96 10.76
N GLY A 25 -0.63 -1.68 11.05
CA GLY A 25 0.56 -1.71 10.20
C GLY A 25 0.26 -2.26 8.81
N ALA A 26 -0.48 -3.36 8.72
CA ALA A 26 -0.77 -4.05 7.47
C ALA A 26 -1.48 -3.15 6.43
N VAL A 27 -2.26 -2.15 6.85
CA VAL A 27 -2.92 -1.20 5.93
C VAL A 27 -2.07 0.04 5.60
N MET A 28 -0.78 0.01 5.88
CA MET A 28 0.16 1.09 5.56
C MET A 28 1.31 0.61 4.66
N MET A 29 1.59 1.40 3.63
CA MET A 29 2.79 1.29 2.79
C MET A 29 3.73 2.44 3.14
N VAL A 30 4.91 2.09 3.64
CA VAL A 30 5.83 3.03 4.29
C VAL A 30 7.17 3.06 3.57
N GLY A 31 7.69 4.27 3.36
CA GLY A 31 9.08 4.50 2.97
C GLY A 31 9.80 5.30 4.05
N PHE A 32 11.11 5.47 3.88
CA PHE A 32 11.94 6.21 4.83
C PHE A 32 13.16 6.79 4.13
N THR A 33 13.77 7.82 4.70
CA THR A 33 14.95 8.46 4.11
C THR A 33 16.25 7.93 4.70
N GLY A 34 17.25 7.68 3.84
CA GLY A 34 18.60 7.25 4.22
C GLY A 34 18.77 5.72 4.28
N PRO A 35 19.92 5.24 4.79
CA PRO A 35 20.21 3.81 4.85
C PRO A 35 19.34 3.08 5.89
N LEU A 36 19.11 1.79 5.68
CA LEU A 36 18.48 0.93 6.68
C LEU A 36 19.37 0.80 7.92
N THR A 37 18.85 1.14 9.09
CA THR A 37 19.54 1.01 10.38
C THR A 37 18.91 -0.09 11.25
N PRO A 38 19.63 -0.61 12.27
CA PRO A 38 19.03 -1.57 13.21
C PRO A 38 17.81 -1.03 13.96
N ALA A 39 17.81 0.27 14.31
CA ALA A 39 16.67 0.91 14.96
C ALA A 39 15.45 0.94 14.05
N LEU A 40 15.66 1.22 12.76
CA LEU A 40 14.59 1.17 11.78
C LEU A 40 14.09 -0.26 11.56
N LEU A 41 14.96 -1.27 11.50
CA LEU A 41 14.50 -2.67 11.43
C LEU A 41 13.69 -3.08 12.67
N GLU A 42 14.01 -2.56 13.84
CA GLU A 42 13.21 -2.79 15.04
C GLU A 42 11.85 -2.09 14.93
N ASP A 43 11.80 -0.87 14.41
CA ASP A 43 10.56 -0.16 14.15
C ASP A 43 9.62 -0.96 13.22
N TRP A 44 10.15 -1.46 12.11
CA TRP A 44 9.41 -2.34 11.18
C TRP A 44 8.94 -3.63 11.85
N ARG A 45 9.76 -4.22 12.73
CA ARG A 45 9.38 -5.40 13.52
C ARG A 45 8.20 -5.11 14.45
N GLN A 46 8.13 -3.93 15.05
CA GLN A 46 7.05 -3.57 15.97
C GLN A 46 5.76 -3.19 15.22
N HIS A 47 5.87 -2.33 14.22
CA HIS A 47 4.70 -1.80 13.50
C HIS A 47 4.08 -2.79 12.54
N GLN A 48 4.86 -3.74 11.98
CA GLN A 48 4.38 -4.71 11.01
C GLN A 48 3.67 -4.05 9.81
N PHE A 49 4.34 -3.06 9.18
CA PHE A 49 3.82 -2.37 8.00
C PHE A 49 3.57 -3.32 6.82
N GLY A 50 2.43 -3.16 6.13
CA GLY A 50 2.00 -4.04 5.03
C GLY A 50 2.81 -3.91 3.74
N GLY A 51 3.43 -2.75 3.53
CA GLY A 51 4.25 -2.50 2.34
C GLY A 51 5.47 -1.63 2.61
N LEU A 52 6.54 -1.91 1.89
CA LEU A 52 7.74 -1.06 1.77
C LEU A 52 7.68 -0.36 0.42
N ILE A 53 7.72 0.97 0.41
CA ILE A 53 7.89 1.75 -0.82
C ILE A 53 9.31 2.30 -0.88
N VAL A 54 9.98 2.12 -2.02
CA VAL A 54 11.33 2.62 -2.30
C VAL A 54 11.29 3.47 -3.55
N VAL A 55 11.55 4.77 -3.37
CA VAL A 55 11.54 5.77 -4.43
C VAL A 55 12.82 6.62 -4.40
N PRO A 56 13.21 7.29 -5.50
CA PRO A 56 14.51 7.95 -5.59
C PRO A 56 14.82 8.95 -4.47
N ILE A 57 13.81 9.69 -4.01
CA ILE A 57 13.97 10.68 -2.94
C ILE A 57 14.33 10.05 -1.58
N ASN A 58 14.07 8.75 -1.38
CA ASN A 58 14.40 8.07 -0.14
C ASN A 58 15.90 7.84 0.06
N GLN A 59 16.70 7.77 -1.01
CA GLN A 59 18.14 7.56 -0.91
C GLN A 59 18.54 6.28 -0.13
N ASN A 60 17.76 5.18 -0.24
CA ASN A 60 18.02 3.95 0.53
C ASN A 60 19.15 3.07 -0.02
N GLY A 61 19.61 3.34 -1.25
CA GLY A 61 20.65 2.56 -1.91
C GLY A 61 20.85 3.02 -3.35
N GLY A 62 22.10 3.02 -3.82
CA GLY A 62 22.47 3.51 -5.16
C GLY A 62 22.55 2.42 -6.23
N ASP A 63 22.38 1.15 -5.87
CA ASP A 63 22.54 0.03 -6.81
C ASP A 63 21.58 -1.15 -6.53
N ALA A 64 21.49 -2.06 -7.52
CA ALA A 64 20.61 -3.22 -7.47
C ALA A 64 20.86 -4.17 -6.28
N PRO A 65 22.11 -4.51 -5.92
CA PRO A 65 22.40 -5.29 -4.71
C PRO A 65 21.88 -4.63 -3.42
N ALA A 66 22.11 -3.32 -3.23
CA ALA A 66 21.66 -2.61 -2.05
C ALA A 66 20.13 -2.62 -1.92
N ILE A 67 19.40 -2.39 -3.02
CA ILE A 67 17.93 -2.45 -3.03
C ILE A 67 17.41 -3.86 -2.71
N ARG A 68 18.01 -4.91 -3.29
CA ARG A 68 17.65 -6.31 -2.95
C ARG A 68 17.85 -6.60 -1.47
N GLN A 69 19.01 -6.21 -0.93
CA GLN A 69 19.34 -6.44 0.46
C GLN A 69 18.40 -5.69 1.40
N LEU A 70 18.06 -4.44 1.08
CA LEU A 70 17.06 -3.64 1.80
C LEU A 70 15.73 -4.39 1.89
N ILE A 71 15.14 -4.76 0.74
CA ILE A 71 13.84 -5.44 0.68
C ILE A 71 13.87 -6.76 1.46
N GLN A 72 14.93 -7.55 1.30
CA GLN A 72 15.10 -8.82 2.01
C GLN A 72 15.23 -8.62 3.52
N SER A 73 15.94 -7.58 3.96
CA SER A 73 16.17 -7.31 5.37
C SER A 73 14.88 -6.90 6.07
N VAL A 74 14.06 -6.06 5.42
CA VAL A 74 12.74 -5.69 5.94
C VAL A 74 11.81 -6.90 5.95
N ARG A 75 11.71 -7.66 4.85
CA ARG A 75 10.92 -8.92 4.81
C ARG A 75 11.28 -9.88 5.94
N GLY A 76 12.56 -9.98 6.29
CA GLY A 76 13.06 -10.88 7.33
C GLY A 76 12.57 -10.58 8.75
N VAL A 77 11.97 -9.40 9.00
CA VAL A 77 11.42 -9.02 10.30
C VAL A 77 9.89 -9.00 10.34
N MET A 78 9.23 -9.35 9.23
CA MET A 78 7.77 -9.35 9.10
C MET A 78 7.20 -10.73 9.42
N LEU A 79 6.05 -10.75 10.09
CA LEU A 79 5.27 -11.95 10.40
C LEU A 79 4.22 -12.26 9.35
N HIS A 80 4.03 -11.35 8.39
CA HIS A 80 3.13 -11.49 7.27
C HIS A 80 3.86 -11.15 5.97
N PRO A 81 3.32 -11.54 4.81
CA PRO A 81 3.89 -11.15 3.53
C PRO A 81 3.96 -9.61 3.42
N LEU A 82 5.13 -9.10 3.03
CA LEU A 82 5.39 -7.67 2.82
C LEU A 82 5.50 -7.40 1.33
N MET A 83 4.68 -6.47 0.84
CA MET A 83 4.76 -5.97 -0.53
C MET A 83 5.88 -4.95 -0.67
N ALA A 84 6.79 -5.16 -1.61
CA ALA A 84 7.76 -4.14 -1.99
C ALA A 84 7.27 -3.39 -3.23
N ALA A 85 7.19 -2.06 -3.13
CA ALA A 85 6.71 -1.18 -4.19
C ALA A 85 7.75 -0.13 -4.59
N THR A 86 7.63 0.34 -5.82
CA THR A 86 8.31 1.53 -6.33
C THR A 86 7.36 2.27 -7.26
N ASP A 87 7.71 3.49 -7.68
CA ASP A 87 6.89 4.36 -8.52
C ASP A 87 7.61 4.80 -9.80
N GLN A 88 8.53 3.97 -10.30
CA GLN A 88 9.31 4.36 -11.48
C GLN A 88 8.39 4.59 -12.70
N GLU A 89 8.36 5.84 -13.14
CA GLU A 89 7.79 6.28 -14.41
C GLU A 89 8.70 5.88 -15.59
N GLY A 90 8.10 5.44 -16.70
CA GLY A 90 8.80 4.96 -17.90
C GLY A 90 8.19 3.67 -18.43
N GLY A 91 8.17 3.48 -19.76
CA GLY A 91 7.39 2.41 -20.38
C GLY A 91 6.12 2.91 -21.06
N THR A 92 6.19 3.34 -22.33
CA THR A 92 4.96 3.72 -23.08
C THR A 92 4.41 2.56 -23.93
N GLY A 93 5.21 1.51 -24.13
CA GLY A 93 4.86 0.33 -24.93
C GLY A 93 4.94 -0.98 -24.16
N GLN A 94 4.13 -1.96 -24.57
CA GLN A 94 4.02 -3.27 -23.90
C GLN A 94 5.37 -4.02 -23.74
N PRO A 95 6.29 -4.04 -24.74
CA PRO A 95 7.61 -4.68 -24.58
C PRO A 95 8.49 -4.01 -23.51
N GLU A 96 8.34 -2.69 -23.35
CA GLU A 96 9.06 -1.90 -22.37
C GLU A 96 8.54 -2.20 -20.96
N ILE A 97 7.21 -2.21 -20.78
CA ILE A 97 6.54 -2.62 -19.52
C ILE A 97 7.00 -4.02 -19.09
N ALA A 98 6.97 -5.00 -20.00
CA ALA A 98 7.42 -6.36 -19.67
C ALA A 98 8.89 -6.42 -19.21
N THR A 99 9.76 -5.61 -19.83
CA THR A 99 11.19 -5.58 -19.51
C THR A 99 11.44 -4.89 -18.17
N ILE A 100 10.77 -3.77 -17.93
CA ILE A 100 10.82 -3.03 -16.66
C ILE A 100 10.31 -3.92 -15.52
N SER A 101 9.14 -4.54 -15.67
CA SER A 101 8.57 -5.42 -14.64
C SER A 101 9.48 -6.60 -14.31
N ARG A 102 10.09 -7.26 -15.31
CA ARG A 102 11.08 -8.32 -15.02
C ARG A 102 12.30 -7.80 -14.27
N GLY A 103 12.81 -6.62 -14.65
CA GLY A 103 13.91 -5.97 -13.95
C GLY A 103 13.58 -5.68 -12.49
N MET A 104 12.41 -5.10 -12.24
CA MET A 104 11.91 -4.79 -10.90
C MET A 104 11.69 -6.05 -10.05
N LYS A 105 11.08 -7.10 -10.62
CA LYS A 105 10.92 -8.37 -9.90
C LYS A 105 12.27 -8.99 -9.52
N ALA A 106 13.27 -8.88 -10.39
CA ALA A 106 14.63 -9.33 -10.10
C ALA A 106 15.34 -8.52 -9.00
N LEU A 107 14.87 -7.32 -8.69
CA LEU A 107 15.29 -6.53 -7.51
C LEU A 107 14.49 -6.84 -6.25
N GLY A 108 13.41 -7.62 -6.36
CA GLY A 108 12.56 -8.02 -5.25
C GLY A 108 11.29 -7.19 -5.09
N PHE A 109 11.03 -6.21 -5.97
CA PHE A 109 9.77 -5.48 -6.01
C PHE A 109 8.62 -6.38 -6.48
N ASP A 110 7.45 -6.16 -5.91
CA ASP A 110 6.21 -6.85 -6.27
C ASP A 110 5.25 -5.95 -7.05
N ILE A 111 5.39 -4.63 -6.91
CA ILE A 111 4.48 -3.63 -7.48
C ILE A 111 5.30 -2.47 -8.07
N ASN A 112 4.93 -2.04 -9.27
CA ASN A 112 5.21 -0.68 -9.75
C ASN A 112 3.88 0.09 -9.67
N LEU A 113 3.87 1.26 -9.03
CA LEU A 113 2.66 2.03 -8.77
C LEU A 113 2.20 2.93 -9.94
N LEU A 114 3.07 3.17 -10.93
CA LEU A 114 2.77 4.05 -12.08
C LEU A 114 2.75 3.40 -13.49
N PRO A 115 2.68 2.07 -13.71
CA PRO A 115 2.93 1.51 -15.04
C PRO A 115 1.75 1.59 -16.02
N VAL A 116 0.50 1.76 -15.54
CA VAL A 116 -0.71 1.62 -16.40
C VAL A 116 -1.30 2.97 -16.82
N LEU A 117 -0.86 4.10 -16.23
CA LEU A 117 -1.44 5.41 -16.53
C LEU A 117 -1.29 5.82 -18.00
N ASP A 118 -0.17 5.44 -18.63
CA ASP A 118 0.18 5.81 -20.02
C ASP A 118 0.09 4.63 -21.01
N ALA A 119 -0.49 3.50 -20.58
CA ALA A 119 -0.56 2.31 -21.43
C ALA A 119 -1.57 2.51 -22.57
N GLN A 120 -1.09 2.42 -23.82
CA GLN A 120 -1.95 2.45 -25.01
C GLN A 120 -2.94 1.26 -25.05
N ASP A 121 -2.54 0.12 -24.48
CA ASP A 121 -3.34 -1.10 -24.34
C ASP A 121 -3.25 -1.59 -22.89
N VAL A 122 -4.27 -1.22 -22.10
CA VAL A 122 -4.36 -1.54 -20.66
C VAL A 122 -4.37 -3.05 -20.39
N PRO A 123 -5.22 -3.87 -21.05
CA PRO A 123 -5.16 -5.33 -20.90
C PRO A 123 -3.79 -5.92 -21.20
N ALA A 124 -3.13 -5.49 -22.29
CA ALA A 124 -1.82 -6.01 -22.66
C ALA A 124 -0.75 -5.61 -21.64
N ALA A 125 -0.77 -4.37 -21.13
CA ALA A 125 0.14 -3.92 -20.08
C ALA A 125 0.00 -4.75 -18.80
N ILE A 126 -1.24 -4.96 -18.33
CA ILE A 126 -1.52 -5.77 -17.13
C ILE A 126 -1.05 -7.22 -17.33
N ALA A 127 -1.32 -7.81 -18.49
CA ALA A 127 -0.85 -9.16 -18.80
C ALA A 127 0.69 -9.28 -18.77
N ALA A 128 1.40 -8.26 -19.25
CA ALA A 128 2.87 -8.21 -19.20
C ALA A 128 3.41 -8.11 -17.77
N ILE A 129 2.77 -7.31 -16.91
CA ILE A 129 3.10 -7.18 -15.48
C ILE A 129 2.89 -8.52 -14.77
N HIS A 130 1.74 -9.17 -14.98
CA HIS A 130 1.44 -10.49 -14.41
C HIS A 130 2.41 -11.56 -14.90
N ALA A 131 2.79 -11.54 -16.19
CA ALA A 131 3.78 -12.46 -16.75
C ALA A 131 5.19 -12.29 -16.12
N ALA A 132 5.50 -11.11 -15.57
CA ALA A 132 6.71 -10.88 -14.80
C ALA A 132 6.60 -11.30 -13.33
N GLY A 133 5.42 -11.79 -12.87
CA GLY A 133 5.19 -12.16 -11.47
C GLY A 133 5.04 -10.96 -10.53
N MET A 134 4.53 -9.85 -11.05
CA MET A 134 4.22 -8.63 -10.29
C MET A 134 2.72 -8.37 -10.27
N TYR A 135 2.26 -7.61 -9.29
CA TYR A 135 0.90 -7.09 -9.26
C TYR A 135 0.80 -5.82 -10.09
N ALA A 136 -0.35 -5.63 -10.74
CA ALA A 136 -0.62 -4.44 -11.51
C ALA A 136 -1.29 -3.36 -10.65
N ALA A 137 -0.81 -2.12 -10.80
CA ALA A 137 -1.43 -0.93 -10.22
C ALA A 137 -1.81 0.06 -11.33
N ALA A 138 -2.94 0.73 -11.16
CA ALA A 138 -3.40 1.79 -12.04
C ALA A 138 -3.78 3.04 -11.25
N LYS A 139 -3.43 4.23 -11.78
CA LYS A 139 -3.80 5.53 -11.23
C LYS A 139 -4.97 6.14 -12.03
N HIS A 140 -5.73 7.03 -11.39
CA HIS A 140 -6.94 7.68 -11.92
C HIS A 140 -6.82 8.21 -13.37
N SER A 141 -7.91 8.08 -14.14
CA SER A 141 -8.18 8.46 -15.56
C SER A 141 -8.18 7.35 -16.62
N ALA A 142 -7.78 6.13 -16.30
CA ALA A 142 -7.90 4.99 -17.22
C ALA A 142 -9.33 4.40 -17.27
N ASP A 143 -9.63 3.68 -18.36
CA ASP A 143 -10.89 2.93 -18.52
C ASP A 143 -11.04 1.86 -17.41
N PHE A 144 -11.82 2.20 -16.37
CA PHE A 144 -12.03 1.34 -15.20
C PHE A 144 -12.67 0.00 -15.54
N ARG A 145 -13.50 -0.07 -16.59
CA ARG A 145 -14.09 -1.36 -17.00
C ARG A 145 -13.02 -2.26 -17.60
N ALA A 146 -12.13 -1.71 -18.42
CA ALA A 146 -10.98 -2.44 -18.97
C ALA A 146 -10.03 -2.90 -17.86
N LEU A 147 -9.74 -2.05 -16.87
CA LEU A 147 -8.94 -2.40 -15.69
C LEU A 147 -9.52 -3.59 -14.91
N ILE A 148 -10.82 -3.57 -14.63
CA ILE A 148 -11.52 -4.66 -13.94
C ILE A 148 -11.48 -5.94 -14.77
N ALA A 149 -11.79 -5.84 -16.07
CA ALA A 149 -11.78 -6.98 -16.98
C ALA A 149 -10.39 -7.63 -17.07
N ALA A 150 -9.33 -6.80 -17.05
CA ALA A 150 -7.94 -7.24 -17.05
C ALA A 150 -7.43 -7.70 -15.67
N ARG A 151 -8.26 -7.60 -14.61
CA ARG A 151 -7.94 -8.01 -13.24
C ARG A 151 -6.76 -7.24 -12.62
N VAL A 152 -6.75 -5.92 -12.76
CA VAL A 152 -5.84 -5.07 -11.97
C VAL A 152 -6.03 -5.32 -10.47
N GLU A 153 -4.94 -5.38 -9.70
CA GLU A 153 -5.01 -5.65 -8.26
C GLU A 153 -5.06 -4.38 -7.41
N PHE A 154 -4.45 -3.29 -7.87
CA PHE A 154 -4.37 -2.03 -7.14
C PHE A 154 -4.91 -0.86 -7.98
N VAL A 155 -5.73 -0.03 -7.35
CA VAL A 155 -6.15 1.26 -7.89
C VAL A 155 -5.65 2.36 -6.94
N VAL A 156 -4.75 3.20 -7.45
CA VAL A 156 -4.23 4.38 -6.74
C VAL A 156 -5.20 5.54 -6.94
N VAL A 157 -5.70 6.08 -5.82
CA VAL A 157 -6.63 7.21 -5.80
C VAL A 157 -5.91 8.44 -5.25
N GLY A 158 -5.79 9.47 -6.10
CA GLY A 158 -5.30 10.80 -5.73
C GLY A 158 -6.23 11.56 -4.78
N HIS A 159 -5.78 12.73 -4.34
CA HIS A 159 -6.44 13.71 -3.46
C HIS A 159 -7.80 13.27 -2.92
N LEU A 160 -7.82 13.01 -1.61
CA LEU A 160 -8.81 12.39 -0.68
C LEU A 160 -10.27 12.90 -0.72
N THR A 161 -10.66 13.52 -1.83
CA THR A 161 -12.00 13.94 -2.18
C THR A 161 -12.89 12.72 -2.41
N VAL A 162 -13.95 12.64 -1.62
CA VAL A 162 -15.16 11.89 -1.97
C VAL A 162 -15.77 12.69 -3.14
N PRO A 163 -15.76 12.16 -4.38
CA PRO A 163 -16.27 10.83 -4.70
C PRO A 163 -15.22 9.82 -5.22
N SER A 164 -13.94 10.17 -5.27
CA SER A 164 -12.90 9.41 -6.00
C SER A 164 -12.74 7.95 -5.55
N ILE A 165 -13.01 7.66 -4.27
CA ILE A 165 -12.95 6.29 -3.69
C ILE A 165 -14.21 5.47 -4.03
N ALA A 166 -15.36 6.12 -4.21
CA ALA A 166 -16.62 5.45 -4.52
C ALA A 166 -16.60 4.89 -5.95
N VAL A 167 -15.98 5.61 -6.90
CA VAL A 167 -15.97 5.26 -8.31
C VAL A 167 -15.52 3.81 -8.58
N PRO A 168 -14.36 3.32 -8.10
CA PRO A 168 -13.98 1.92 -8.30
C PRO A 168 -15.01 0.94 -7.74
N LYS A 169 -15.53 1.21 -6.53
CA LYS A 169 -16.46 0.29 -5.85
C LYS A 169 -17.81 0.22 -6.53
N ASP A 170 -18.33 1.35 -6.99
CA ASP A 170 -19.64 1.46 -7.65
C ASP A 170 -19.67 0.71 -9.00
N VAL A 171 -18.50 0.54 -9.64
CA VAL A 171 -18.37 -0.26 -10.87
C VAL A 171 -17.99 -1.72 -10.62
N GLY A 172 -18.01 -2.17 -9.37
CA GLY A 172 -17.80 -3.58 -9.00
C GLY A 172 -16.33 -4.00 -8.87
N TYR A 173 -15.41 -3.06 -8.67
CA TYR A 173 -13.99 -3.39 -8.42
C TYR A 173 -13.82 -4.13 -7.09
N GLN A 174 -13.12 -5.27 -7.12
CA GLN A 174 -12.88 -6.13 -5.96
C GLN A 174 -11.42 -6.13 -5.48
N GLY A 175 -10.52 -5.44 -6.19
CA GLY A 175 -9.13 -5.29 -5.77
C GLY A 175 -8.96 -4.28 -4.63
N LEU A 176 -7.71 -3.88 -4.40
CA LEU A 176 -7.36 -2.90 -3.37
C LEU A 176 -7.43 -1.48 -3.89
N VAL A 177 -8.05 -0.59 -3.11
CA VAL A 177 -8.01 0.86 -3.35
C VAL A 177 -6.96 1.46 -2.42
N ILE A 178 -5.91 2.04 -2.99
CA ILE A 178 -4.78 2.60 -2.23
C ILE A 178 -4.68 4.10 -2.43
N SER A 179 -4.23 4.84 -1.42
CA SER A 179 -4.07 6.29 -1.56
C SER A 179 -2.89 6.59 -2.49
N ASP A 180 -2.89 7.77 -3.11
CA ASP A 180 -1.63 8.41 -3.52
C ASP A 180 -0.81 8.76 -2.27
N ASP A 181 0.47 9.11 -2.44
CA ASP A 181 1.33 9.40 -1.29
C ASP A 181 0.82 10.60 -0.50
N LEU A 182 0.54 10.35 0.79
CA LEU A 182 0.00 11.34 1.71
C LEU A 182 1.04 12.40 2.09
N GLN A 183 2.33 12.18 1.81
CA GLN A 183 3.36 13.18 2.05
C GLN A 183 3.57 14.13 0.88
N MET A 184 2.90 13.90 -0.25
CA MET A 184 2.96 14.79 -1.40
C MET A 184 2.22 16.10 -1.10
N GLY A 185 2.84 17.22 -1.50
CA GLY A 185 2.54 18.59 -1.05
C GLY A 185 1.17 19.18 -1.42
N ALA A 186 0.19 18.35 -1.71
CA ALA A 186 -1.17 18.74 -2.01
C ALA A 186 -2.17 18.48 -0.87
N LEU A 187 -1.71 17.90 0.24
CA LEU A 187 -2.49 17.93 1.48
C LEU A 187 -2.42 19.34 2.10
N SER A 188 -3.59 19.92 2.36
CA SER A 188 -3.72 21.19 3.07
C SER A 188 -3.15 21.06 4.49
N PRO A 189 -2.63 22.13 5.12
CA PRO A 189 -2.30 22.13 6.55
C PRO A 189 -3.46 21.67 7.45
N GLN A 190 -4.70 21.75 6.95
CA GLN A 190 -5.90 21.27 7.64
C GLN A 190 -6.10 19.74 7.55
N ASP A 191 -5.26 19.04 6.81
CA ASP A 191 -5.40 17.63 6.49
C ASP A 191 -4.05 16.90 6.47
N PRO A 192 -3.30 16.89 7.60
CA PRO A 192 -2.00 16.24 7.65
C PRO A 192 -2.12 14.71 7.45
N PRO A 193 -1.02 14.03 7.07
CA PRO A 193 -1.03 12.59 6.74
C PRO A 193 -1.77 11.70 7.74
N PRO A 194 -1.66 11.88 9.08
CA PRO A 194 -2.40 11.05 10.03
C PRO A 194 -3.93 11.20 9.91
N ALA A 195 -4.45 12.42 9.78
CA ALA A 195 -5.89 12.68 9.66
C ALA A 195 -6.42 12.25 8.28
N ALA A 196 -5.61 12.48 7.25
CA ALA A 196 -5.83 12.04 5.89
C ALA A 196 -5.97 10.51 5.79
N ALA A 197 -5.08 9.77 6.43
CA ALA A 197 -5.09 8.32 6.42
C ALA A 197 -6.37 7.74 7.06
N VAL A 198 -6.74 8.24 8.24
CA VAL A 198 -7.99 7.84 8.91
C VAL A 198 -9.20 8.09 8.00
N ARG A 199 -9.26 9.27 7.37
CA ARG A 199 -10.36 9.61 6.46
C ARG A 199 -10.40 8.71 5.23
N PHE A 200 -9.24 8.44 4.60
CA PHE A 200 -9.14 7.59 3.42
C PHE A 200 -9.67 6.17 3.71
N LEU A 201 -9.15 5.54 4.75
CA LEU A 201 -9.50 4.17 5.12
C LEU A 201 -10.96 4.09 5.54
N LYS A 202 -11.45 5.02 6.36
CA LYS A 202 -12.87 5.11 6.75
C LYS A 202 -13.81 5.26 5.56
N ASN A 203 -13.40 5.99 4.52
CA ASN A 203 -14.19 6.18 3.31
C ASN A 203 -14.08 5.01 2.32
N GLY A 204 -13.44 3.91 2.73
CA GLY A 204 -13.42 2.68 1.97
C GLY A 204 -12.11 2.42 1.22
N GLY A 205 -11.09 3.26 1.39
CA GLY A 205 -9.74 2.87 1.02
C GLY A 205 -9.28 1.64 1.80
N ASP A 206 -8.34 0.88 1.22
CA ASP A 206 -7.82 -0.34 1.82
C ASP A 206 -6.38 -0.21 2.33
N MET A 207 -5.57 0.71 1.78
CA MET A 207 -4.18 0.95 2.21
C MET A 207 -3.76 2.40 1.96
N VAL A 208 -2.93 2.97 2.83
CA VAL A 208 -2.39 4.33 2.68
C VAL A 208 -0.89 4.31 2.40
N ILE A 209 -0.40 5.29 1.64
CA ILE A 209 1.03 5.46 1.32
C ILE A 209 1.58 6.65 2.11
N VAL A 210 2.69 6.42 2.82
CA VAL A 210 3.50 7.43 3.52
C VAL A 210 4.96 7.18 3.15
N SER A 211 5.44 7.83 2.08
CA SER A 211 6.61 7.30 1.35
C SER A 211 7.98 7.84 1.77
N HIS A 212 8.09 8.83 2.65
CA HIS A 212 9.35 9.58 2.84
C HIS A 212 9.88 9.59 4.28
N ASP A 213 9.02 9.88 5.26
CA ASP A 213 9.43 10.17 6.64
C ASP A 213 8.82 9.16 7.60
N ILE A 214 9.69 8.36 8.23
CA ILE A 214 9.27 7.35 9.19
C ILE A 214 8.54 7.95 10.39
N VAL A 215 8.90 9.17 10.82
CA VAL A 215 8.21 9.84 11.93
C VAL A 215 6.75 10.17 11.55
N VAL A 216 6.53 10.52 10.28
CA VAL A 216 5.17 10.72 9.75
C VAL A 216 4.42 9.40 9.66
N ALA A 217 5.09 8.30 9.30
CA ALA A 217 4.49 6.97 9.32
C ALA A 217 4.08 6.56 10.75
N ASP A 218 4.95 6.72 11.75
CA ASP A 218 4.67 6.36 13.15
C ASP A 218 3.50 7.17 13.72
N THR A 219 3.46 8.47 13.44
CA THR A 219 2.34 9.33 13.87
C THR A 219 1.05 9.00 13.13
N THR A 220 1.12 8.54 11.88
CA THR A 220 -0.02 8.05 11.11
C THR A 220 -0.54 6.73 11.68
N TYR A 221 0.36 5.79 11.98
CA TYR A 221 0.04 4.53 12.66
C TYR A 221 -0.68 4.78 13.98
N ALA A 222 -0.14 5.66 14.82
CA ALA A 222 -0.74 6.00 16.11
C ALA A 222 -2.15 6.61 15.96
N ALA A 223 -2.37 7.45 14.95
CA ALA A 223 -3.68 8.03 14.68
C ALA A 223 -4.71 6.98 14.23
N LEU A 224 -4.29 6.02 13.39
CA LEU A 224 -5.13 4.90 12.95
C LEU A 224 -5.51 4.00 14.13
N HIS A 225 -4.54 3.62 14.96
CA HIS A 225 -4.79 2.82 16.16
C HIS A 225 -5.78 3.52 17.10
N ALA A 226 -5.57 4.80 17.38
CA ALA A 226 -6.49 5.61 18.19
C ALA A 226 -7.89 5.71 17.56
N ALA A 227 -7.98 5.85 16.24
CA ALA A 227 -9.26 5.92 15.52
C ALA A 227 -10.06 4.62 15.61
N VAL A 228 -9.40 3.46 15.59
CA VAL A 228 -10.07 2.17 15.80
C VAL A 228 -10.52 2.02 17.24
N LEU A 229 -9.65 2.29 18.21
CA LEU A 229 -9.99 2.19 19.63
C LEU A 229 -11.14 3.12 20.04
N ASN A 230 -11.19 4.33 19.47
CA ASN A 230 -12.27 5.28 19.74
C ASN A 230 -13.54 5.04 18.91
N GLY A 231 -13.49 4.14 17.91
CA GLY A 231 -14.61 3.72 17.06
C GLY A 231 -14.89 4.63 15.86
N SER A 232 -14.07 5.66 15.63
CA SER A 232 -14.22 6.55 14.47
C SER A 232 -13.79 5.90 13.14
N TYR A 233 -12.91 4.90 13.21
CA TYR A 233 -12.60 3.96 12.15
C TYR A 233 -13.09 2.55 12.56
N PRO A 234 -14.14 1.99 11.92
CA PRO A 234 -14.69 0.71 12.35
C PRO A 234 -13.71 -0.45 12.19
N ARG A 235 -13.50 -1.25 13.25
CA ARG A 235 -12.63 -2.44 13.22
C ARG A 235 -12.96 -3.41 12.09
N ALA A 236 -14.24 -3.70 11.86
CA ALA A 236 -14.66 -4.60 10.78
C ALA A 236 -14.24 -4.12 9.38
N GLN A 237 -14.07 -2.80 9.19
CA GLN A 237 -13.57 -2.24 7.94
C GLN A 237 -12.07 -2.45 7.79
N LEU A 238 -11.30 -2.28 8.88
CA LEU A 238 -9.88 -2.65 8.94
C LEU A 238 -9.70 -4.14 8.62
N ASP A 239 -10.44 -5.01 9.29
CA ASP A 239 -10.39 -6.46 9.10
C ASP A 239 -10.64 -6.83 7.62
N ALA A 240 -11.63 -6.20 6.98
CA ALA A 240 -11.93 -6.46 5.58
C ALA A 240 -10.75 -6.08 4.65
N SER A 241 -10.09 -4.95 4.90
CA SER A 241 -8.94 -4.51 4.10
C SER A 241 -7.71 -5.40 4.35
N VAL A 242 -7.43 -5.77 5.60
CA VAL A 242 -6.35 -6.70 5.95
C VAL A 242 -6.57 -8.08 5.31
N GLN A 243 -7.80 -8.60 5.34
CA GLN A 243 -8.12 -9.89 4.71
C GLN A 243 -7.83 -9.86 3.19
N LYS A 244 -8.13 -8.76 2.49
CA LYS A 244 -7.80 -8.60 1.07
C LYS A 244 -6.28 -8.61 0.85
N LEU A 245 -5.54 -7.85 1.64
CA LEU A 245 -4.07 -7.74 1.57
C LEU A 245 -3.41 -9.11 1.77
N LEU A 246 -3.82 -9.85 2.81
CA LEU A 246 -3.33 -11.21 3.07
C LEU A 246 -3.68 -12.18 1.94
N SER A 247 -4.89 -12.07 1.37
CA SER A 247 -5.33 -12.93 0.27
C SER A 247 -4.54 -12.65 -1.02
N LEU A 248 -4.13 -11.40 -1.26
CA LEU A 248 -3.31 -11.03 -2.41
C LEU A 248 -1.88 -11.55 -2.30
N GLY A 249 -1.27 -11.47 -1.11
CA GLY A 249 0.10 -11.94 -0.88
C GLY A 249 0.37 -13.37 -1.34
N LEU A 250 -0.66 -14.20 -1.45
CA LEU A 250 -0.56 -15.60 -1.89
C LEU A 250 -0.41 -15.81 -3.40
N ARG A 251 -0.52 -14.79 -4.25
CA ARG A 251 -0.57 -14.97 -5.70
C ARG A 251 0.79 -14.93 -6.39
N TYR A 252 1.67 -14.01 -6.01
CA TYR A 252 2.97 -13.78 -6.68
C TYR A 252 4.15 -13.58 -5.73
N MET A 253 3.95 -13.73 -4.41
CA MET A 253 5.05 -13.73 -3.45
C MET A 253 5.63 -15.15 -3.31
N PRO A 254 6.97 -15.27 -3.21
CA PRO A 254 7.64 -16.56 -3.05
C PRO A 254 7.33 -17.23 -1.71
#